data_AF-A0A522DKZ7-F1
#
_entry.id   AF-A0A522DKZ7-F1
#
_cell.length_a   1.000
_cell.length_b   1.000
_cell.length_c   1.000
_cell.angle_alpha   90.00
_cell.angle_beta   90.00
_cell.angle_gamma   90.00
#
_symmetry.space_group_name_H-M   'P 1'
#
loop_
_entity.id
_entity.type
_entity.pdbx_description
1 polymer ?
#
loop_
_entity_poly.entity_id
_entity_poly.type
_entity_poly.pdbx_seq_one_letter_code
_entity_poly.pdbx_strand_id
1 'polypeptide(L)'
;MYVSKKIIVAAGLAAFVFLGIAAVKPVKGDHENLKVLPKDISNEALDSIMENYKKALGIDCNFCHAKSKKDPAQWDYPNDEKPEKEIARKMMKMVEKINLDFFEYKMIYTSDELLAVTCNTCHHGAPRPELADEKNE
;
A
#
# COMPACT_ATOMS: atom_id res chain seq x y z
N MET A 1 -45.66 -31.83 3.31
CA MET A 1 -44.19 -31.96 3.31
C MET A 1 -43.67 -31.24 4.56
N TYR A 2 -43.24 -31.97 5.59
CA TYR A 2 -42.83 -31.38 6.87
C TYR A 2 -41.34 -31.05 6.78
N VAL A 3 -41.00 -29.77 6.63
CA VAL A 3 -39.59 -29.34 6.56
C VAL A 3 -39.00 -29.45 7.97
N SER A 4 -37.90 -30.19 8.10
CA SER A 4 -37.20 -30.39 9.37
C SER A 4 -36.78 -29.05 9.97
N LYS A 5 -37.05 -28.82 11.27
CA LYS A 5 -36.63 -27.60 11.99
C LYS A 5 -35.13 -27.31 11.83
N LYS A 6 -34.30 -28.33 11.65
CA LYS A 6 -32.85 -28.18 11.40
C LYS A 6 -32.55 -27.50 10.06
N ILE A 7 -33.36 -27.79 9.02
CA ILE A 7 -33.22 -27.18 7.68
C ILE A 7 -33.62 -25.70 7.71
N ILE A 8 -34.66 -25.36 8.47
CA ILE A 8 -35.11 -23.97 8.65
C ILE A 8 -34.03 -23.14 9.38
N VAL A 9 -33.42 -23.69 10.43
CA VAL A 9 -32.35 -23.03 11.18
C VAL A 9 -31.09 -22.86 10.32
N ALA A 10 -30.70 -23.89 9.57
CA ALA A 10 -29.53 -23.82 8.69
C ALA A 10 -29.71 -22.81 7.55
N ALA A 11 -30.90 -22.77 6.94
CA ALA A 11 -31.22 -21.79 5.89
C ALA A 11 -31.26 -20.36 6.45
N GLY A 12 -31.78 -20.16 7.66
CA GLY A 12 -31.77 -18.86 8.35
C GLY A 12 -30.36 -18.36 8.66
N LEU A 13 -29.48 -19.24 9.17
CA LEU A 13 -28.07 -18.91 9.43
C LEU A 13 -27.31 -18.57 8.16
N ALA A 14 -27.49 -19.36 7.09
CA ALA A 14 -26.88 -19.07 5.80
C ALA A 14 -27.36 -17.72 5.25
N ALA A 15 -28.66 -17.44 5.28
CA ALA A 15 -29.22 -16.17 4.84
C ALA A 15 -28.66 -14.97 5.64
N PHE A 16 -28.48 -15.13 6.96
CA PHE A 16 -27.93 -14.08 7.82
C PHE A 16 -26.46 -13.78 7.51
N VAL A 17 -25.65 -14.80 7.21
CA VAL A 17 -24.26 -14.62 6.78
C VAL A 17 -24.17 -13.97 5.41
N PHE A 18 -24.99 -14.39 4.45
CA PHE A 18 -25.04 -13.77 3.11
C PHE A 18 -25.48 -12.29 3.17
N LEU A 19 -26.46 -11.94 4.01
CA LEU A 19 -26.88 -10.56 4.25
C LEU A 19 -25.79 -9.70 4.91
N GLY A 20 -25.05 -10.27 5.87
CA GLY A 20 -23.95 -9.57 6.53
C GLY A 20 -22.80 -9.20 5.59
N ILE A 21 -22.44 -10.10 4.67
CA ILE A 21 -21.36 -9.85 3.68
C ILE A 21 -21.77 -8.77 2.68
N ALA A 22 -23.02 -8.75 2.22
CA ALA A 22 -23.51 -7.75 1.26
C ALA A 22 -23.59 -6.33 1.83
N ALA A 23 -23.64 -6.17 3.15
CA ALA A 23 -23.76 -4.87 3.83
C ALA A 23 -22.41 -4.15 4.03
N VAL A 24 -21.28 -4.84 3.86
CA VAL A 24 -19.94 -4.23 4.01
C VAL A 24 -19.57 -3.52 2.72
N LYS A 25 -19.71 -2.20 2.68
CA LYS A 25 -19.12 -1.38 1.62
C LYS A 25 -17.62 -1.26 1.86
N PRO A 26 -16.75 -1.48 0.86
CA PRO A 26 -15.32 -1.23 1.01
C PRO A 26 -15.11 0.27 1.31
N VAL A 27 -14.30 0.57 2.32
CA VAL A 27 -13.88 1.94 2.62
C VAL A 27 -12.92 2.36 1.51
N LYS A 28 -13.43 3.15 0.57
CA LYS A 28 -12.63 3.69 -0.55
C LYS A 28 -12.04 5.03 -0.11
N GLY A 29 -10.73 5.20 -0.26
CA GLY A 29 -10.09 6.51 -0.11
C GLY A 29 -10.39 7.39 -1.33
N ASP A 30 -10.56 8.70 -1.08
CA ASP A 30 -10.65 9.70 -2.16
C ASP A 30 -9.25 10.28 -2.37
N HIS A 31 -8.47 9.60 -3.21
CA HIS A 31 -7.07 9.92 -3.45
C HIS A 31 -6.84 10.46 -4.86
N GLU A 32 -6.17 11.61 -4.96
CA GLU A 32 -5.80 12.20 -6.23
C GLU A 32 -4.38 11.81 -6.66
N ASN A 33 -4.16 11.74 -7.97
CA ASN A 33 -2.85 11.53 -8.59
C ASN A 33 -2.09 10.25 -8.15
N LEU A 34 -2.83 9.18 -7.87
CA LEU A 34 -2.27 7.82 -7.79
C LEU A 34 -2.01 7.30 -9.22
N LYS A 35 -0.71 7.12 -9.56
CA LYS A 35 -0.25 6.66 -10.88
C LYS A 35 0.25 5.20 -10.91
N VAL A 36 0.46 4.60 -9.74
CA VAL A 36 1.01 3.23 -9.60
C VAL A 36 0.13 2.41 -8.65
N LEU A 37 -0.22 2.95 -7.49
CA LEU A 37 -1.14 2.29 -6.56
C LEU A 37 -2.58 2.30 -7.08
N PRO A 38 -3.42 1.33 -6.64
CA PRO A 38 -4.85 1.31 -6.96
C PRO A 38 -5.53 2.62 -6.56
N LYS A 39 -6.41 3.14 -7.42
CA LYS A 39 -7.13 4.40 -7.18
C LYS A 39 -8.17 4.29 -6.07
N ASP A 40 -8.64 3.08 -5.78
CA ASP A 40 -9.65 2.77 -4.78
C ASP A 40 -9.07 2.16 -3.49
N ILE A 41 -7.75 2.27 -3.30
CA ILE A 41 -7.07 1.91 -2.05
C ILE A 41 -7.71 2.65 -0.86
N SER A 42 -7.77 2.00 0.31
CA SER A 42 -8.23 2.67 1.53
C SER A 42 -7.15 3.61 2.07
N ASN A 43 -7.56 4.61 2.86
CA ASN A 43 -6.62 5.55 3.50
C ASN A 43 -5.59 4.80 4.36
N GLU A 44 -6.05 3.82 5.14
CA GLU A 44 -5.21 3.05 6.06
C GLU A 44 -4.16 2.22 5.32
N ALA A 45 -4.55 1.62 4.19
CA ALA A 45 -3.62 0.85 3.35
C ALA A 45 -2.61 1.78 2.66
N LEU A 46 -3.05 2.94 2.17
CA LEU A 46 -2.16 3.93 1.57
C LEU A 46 -1.15 4.45 2.59
N ASP A 47 -1.60 4.85 3.78
CA ASP A 47 -0.74 5.34 4.86
C ASP A 47 0.26 4.27 5.30
N SER A 48 -0.17 3.01 5.43
CA SER A 48 0.71 1.89 5.75
C SER A 48 1.83 1.71 4.71
N ILE A 49 1.51 1.81 3.42
CA ILE A 49 2.50 1.76 2.34
C ILE A 49 3.49 2.91 2.44
N MET A 50 3.02 4.14 2.70
CA MET A 50 3.90 5.31 2.81
C MET A 50 4.83 5.21 4.04
N GLU A 51 4.34 4.70 5.16
CA GLU A 51 5.15 4.41 6.34
C GLU A 51 6.23 3.34 6.06
N ASN A 52 5.92 2.34 5.24
CA ASN A 52 6.92 1.35 4.82
C ASN A 52 8.02 1.98 3.95
N TYR A 53 7.68 2.90 3.05
CA TYR A 53 8.68 3.64 2.27
C TYR A 53 9.55 4.52 3.17
N LYS A 54 8.93 5.23 4.12
CA LYS A 54 9.63 6.04 5.11
C LYS A 54 10.71 5.22 5.83
N LYS A 55 10.33 4.05 6.34
CA LYS A 55 11.23 3.15 7.06
C LYS A 55 12.33 2.57 6.16
N ALA A 56 11.95 2.06 4.99
CA ALA A 56 12.90 1.41 4.08
C ALA A 56 13.99 2.36 3.56
N LEU A 57 13.66 3.65 3.38
CA LEU A 57 14.58 4.67 2.89
C LEU A 57 15.22 5.51 4.02
N GLY A 58 14.75 5.39 5.26
CA GLY A 58 15.22 6.22 6.38
C GLY A 58 14.99 7.72 6.16
N ILE A 59 13.83 8.08 5.63
CA ILE A 59 13.44 9.46 5.30
C ILE A 59 12.19 9.89 6.07
N ASP A 60 11.69 11.09 5.81
CA ASP A 60 10.38 11.59 6.27
C ASP A 60 9.52 12.03 5.08
N CYS A 61 8.22 12.28 5.30
CA CYS A 61 7.25 12.58 4.23
C CYS A 61 7.67 13.77 3.35
N ASN A 62 8.35 14.76 3.93
CA ASN A 62 8.85 15.95 3.23
C ASN A 62 9.93 15.65 2.19
N PHE A 63 10.53 14.44 2.22
CA PHE A 63 11.48 14.01 1.22
C PHE A 63 10.82 13.84 -0.15
N CYS A 64 9.59 13.29 -0.19
CA CYS A 64 8.86 13.09 -1.44
C CYS A 64 7.69 14.07 -1.64
N HIS A 65 7.07 14.56 -0.56
CA HIS A 65 5.85 15.37 -0.64
C HIS A 65 6.11 16.85 -0.38
N ALA A 66 5.42 17.71 -1.14
CA ALA A 66 5.45 19.15 -0.97
C ALA A 66 4.41 19.60 0.08
N LYS A 67 4.71 20.70 0.78
CA LYS A 67 3.73 21.39 1.62
C LYS A 67 2.70 22.12 0.74
N SER A 68 1.49 22.27 1.24
CA SER A 68 0.46 23.03 0.56
C SER A 68 0.83 24.51 0.46
N LYS A 69 0.62 25.10 -0.72
CA LYS A 69 0.82 26.54 -0.97
C LYS A 69 -0.24 27.40 -0.28
N LYS A 70 -1.38 26.81 0.09
CA LYS A 70 -2.49 27.50 0.77
C LYS A 70 -2.38 27.42 2.30
N ASP A 71 -1.94 26.28 2.82
CA ASP A 71 -1.74 26.04 4.25
C ASP A 71 -0.45 25.26 4.49
N PRO A 72 0.64 25.92 4.94
CA PRO A 72 1.91 25.26 5.23
C PRO A 72 1.86 24.20 6.34
N ALA A 73 0.80 24.15 7.15
CA ALA A 73 0.61 23.07 8.11
C ALA A 73 0.30 21.73 7.41
N GLN A 74 -0.36 21.78 6.24
CA GLN A 74 -0.81 20.60 5.50
C GLN A 74 0.13 20.19 4.36
N TRP A 75 0.07 18.92 3.98
CA TRP A 75 0.77 18.38 2.82
C TRP A 75 -0.11 18.49 1.56
N ASP A 76 0.52 18.75 0.43
CA ASP A 76 -0.08 18.64 -0.90
C ASP A 76 0.37 17.30 -1.50
N TYR A 77 -0.22 16.21 -1.01
CA TYR A 77 0.14 14.86 -1.43
C TYR A 77 0.01 14.61 -2.94
N PRO A 78 -0.99 15.18 -3.65
CA PRO A 78 -1.10 15.02 -5.10
C PRO A 78 0.02 15.71 -5.89
N ASN A 79 0.65 16.77 -5.37
CA ASN A 79 1.65 17.55 -6.10
C ASN A 79 2.94 16.76 -6.42
N ASP A 80 3.44 16.93 -7.64
CA ASP A 80 4.62 16.26 -8.21
C ASP A 80 5.85 17.20 -8.34
N GLU A 81 5.84 18.36 -7.67
CA GLU A 81 6.91 19.38 -7.72
C GLU A 81 8.27 18.84 -7.24
N LYS A 82 8.26 17.84 -6.35
CA LYS A 82 9.47 17.17 -5.87
C LYS A 82 9.87 16.01 -6.78
N PRO A 83 11.09 16.00 -7.36
CA PRO A 83 11.53 14.95 -8.29
C PRO A 83 11.60 13.56 -7.64
N GLU A 84 11.84 13.49 -6.32
CA GLU A 84 11.91 12.25 -5.55
C GLU A 84 10.64 11.41 -5.67
N LYS A 85 9.47 12.05 -5.79
CA LYS A 85 8.18 11.36 -5.94
C LYS A 85 8.07 10.61 -7.27
N GLU A 86 8.53 11.21 -8.36
CA GLU A 86 8.56 10.54 -9.67
C GLU A 86 9.62 9.43 -9.71
N ILE A 87 10.76 9.61 -9.03
CA ILE A 87 11.75 8.54 -8.86
C ILE A 87 11.14 7.38 -8.07
N ALA A 88 10.46 7.64 -6.95
CA ALA A 88 9.78 6.62 -6.16
C ALA A 88 8.77 5.82 -7.00
N ARG A 89 7.96 6.49 -7.84
CA ARG A 89 7.04 5.80 -8.76
C ARG A 89 7.75 4.87 -9.75
N LYS A 90 8.92 5.26 -10.27
CA LYS A 90 9.74 4.39 -11.12
C LYS A 90 10.26 3.18 -10.34
N MET A 91 10.72 3.39 -9.10
CA MET A 91 11.19 2.32 -8.23
C MET A 91 10.07 1.33 -7.87
N MET A 92 8.86 1.82 -7.61
CA MET A 92 7.69 0.96 -7.36
C MET A 92 7.42 0.01 -8.53
N LYS A 93 7.42 0.54 -9.77
CA LYS A 93 7.25 -0.27 -10.98
C LYS A 93 8.40 -1.26 -11.19
N MET A 94 9.62 -0.86 -10.85
CA MET A 94 10.79 -1.73 -10.95
C MET A 94 10.68 -2.91 -9.99
N VAL A 95 10.36 -2.66 -8.71
CA VAL A 95 10.17 -3.71 -7.70
C VAL A 95 9.01 -4.64 -8.08
N GLU A 96 7.89 -4.07 -8.52
CA GLU A 96 6.76 -4.85 -9.04
C GLU A 96 7.21 -5.78 -10.18
N LYS A 97 7.95 -5.26 -11.16
CA LYS A 97 8.47 -6.04 -12.27
C LYS A 97 9.45 -7.14 -11.83
N ILE A 98 10.38 -6.83 -10.93
CA ILE A 98 11.35 -7.81 -10.43
C ILE A 98 10.61 -8.99 -9.77
N ASN A 99 9.64 -8.68 -8.92
CA ASN A 99 8.87 -9.69 -8.20
C ASN A 99 8.00 -10.53 -9.14
N LEU A 100 7.36 -9.90 -10.12
CA LEU A 100 6.56 -10.60 -11.12
C LEU A 100 7.41 -11.51 -12.01
N ASP A 101 8.52 -11.00 -12.53
CA ASP A 101 9.30 -11.68 -13.56
C ASP A 101 10.19 -12.80 -13.00
N PHE A 102 10.73 -12.62 -11.78
CA PHE A 102 11.75 -13.54 -11.23
C PHE A 102 11.26 -14.40 -10.07
N PHE A 103 10.21 -13.97 -9.38
CA PHE A 103 9.69 -14.68 -8.20
C PHE A 103 8.26 -15.19 -8.41
N GLU A 104 7.70 -14.99 -9.61
CA GLU A 104 6.30 -15.26 -9.95
C GLU A 104 5.31 -14.63 -8.94
N TYR A 105 5.77 -13.59 -8.25
CA TYR A 105 5.06 -12.97 -7.15
C TYR A 105 4.33 -11.74 -7.65
N LYS A 106 3.00 -11.79 -7.64
CA LYS A 106 2.19 -10.58 -7.74
C LYS A 106 2.27 -9.89 -6.38
N MET A 107 2.90 -8.72 -6.35
CA MET A 107 2.97 -7.86 -5.16
C MET A 107 1.56 -7.58 -4.62
N ILE A 108 1.08 -8.46 -3.75
CA ILE A 108 0.00 -8.17 -2.83
C ILE A 108 0.71 -7.49 -1.67
N TYR A 109 0.32 -6.26 -1.32
CA TYR A 109 0.96 -5.45 -0.28
C TYR A 109 0.73 -6.01 1.16
N THR A 110 0.93 -7.31 1.35
CA THR A 110 0.80 -8.06 2.59
C THR A 110 2.15 -8.71 2.91
N SER A 111 2.64 -8.47 4.11
CA SER A 111 4.02 -8.66 4.58
C SER A 111 4.54 -10.10 4.73
N ASP A 112 3.80 -11.12 4.31
CA ASP A 112 3.95 -12.45 4.92
C ASP A 112 4.71 -13.49 4.07
N GLU A 113 5.28 -13.10 2.93
CA GLU A 113 6.04 -14.04 2.07
C GLU A 113 7.54 -13.71 1.98
N LEU A 114 8.35 -14.73 2.33
CA LEU A 114 9.79 -14.67 2.62
C LEU A 114 10.72 -14.36 1.41
N LEU A 115 10.19 -14.22 0.18
CA LEU A 115 11.02 -14.14 -1.03
C LEU A 115 10.79 -12.89 -1.90
N ALA A 116 9.98 -11.92 -1.45
CA ALA A 116 9.75 -10.71 -2.24
C ALA A 116 10.89 -9.69 -2.08
N VAL A 117 11.35 -9.12 -3.19
CA VAL A 117 12.19 -7.91 -3.18
C VAL A 117 11.34 -6.74 -2.69
N THR A 118 11.85 -6.00 -1.72
CA THR A 118 11.19 -4.80 -1.19
C THR A 118 12.13 -3.60 -1.34
N CYS A 119 11.62 -2.39 -1.07
CA CYS A 119 12.46 -1.20 -1.00
C CYS A 119 13.63 -1.41 -0.01
N ASN A 120 13.36 -2.08 1.12
CA ASN A 120 14.37 -2.31 2.15
C ASN A 120 15.49 -3.24 1.67
N THR A 121 15.22 -4.18 0.75
CA THR A 121 16.22 -5.12 0.20
C THR A 121 17.44 -4.41 -0.42
N CYS A 122 17.26 -3.20 -0.94
CA CYS A 122 18.36 -2.40 -1.50
C CYS A 122 18.68 -1.16 -0.67
N HIS A 123 17.66 -0.47 -0.12
CA HIS A 123 17.86 0.81 0.52
C HIS A 123 18.44 0.71 1.94
N HIS A 124 18.16 -0.37 2.68
CA HIS A 124 18.64 -0.59 4.04
C HIS A 124 18.58 0.66 4.97
N GLY A 125 17.50 1.45 4.90
CA GLY A 125 17.34 2.66 5.70
C GLY A 125 18.13 3.89 5.20
N ALA A 126 18.56 3.89 3.94
CA ALA A 126 19.18 5.03 3.29
C ALA A 126 18.43 5.41 1.99
N PRO A 127 18.28 6.72 1.68
CA PRO A 127 17.57 7.17 0.48
C PRO A 127 18.32 6.82 -0.81
N ARG A 128 19.61 6.53 -0.71
CA ARG A 128 20.51 6.16 -1.80
C ARG A 128 21.23 4.88 -1.40
N PRO A 129 21.01 3.76 -2.10
CA PRO A 129 21.60 2.46 -1.75
C PRO A 129 23.12 2.50 -1.62
N GLU A 130 23.81 3.31 -2.43
CA GLU A 130 25.27 3.46 -2.38
C GLU A 130 25.78 4.11 -1.08
N LEU A 131 24.92 4.78 -0.32
CA LEU A 131 25.25 5.40 0.97
C LEU A 131 24.88 4.52 2.17
N ALA A 132 24.24 3.37 1.95
CA ALA A 132 23.80 2.49 3.02
C ALA A 132 24.98 1.83 3.75
N ASP A 133 26.05 1.52 3.02
CA ASP A 133 27.25 0.89 3.58
C ASP A 133 28.10 1.88 4.39
N GLU A 134 28.05 3.17 4.09
CA GLU A 134 28.82 4.23 4.79
C GLU A 134 28.28 4.55 6.19
N LYS A 135 27.04 4.18 6.53
CA LYS A 135 26.44 4.45 7.85
C LYS A 135 26.79 3.39 8.91
N ASN A 136 27.48 2.32 8.53
CA ASN A 136 27.82 1.20 9.40
C ASN A 136 29.32 1.11 9.76
N GLU A 137 30.11 2.12 9.39
CA GLU A 137 31.49 2.36 9.86
C GLU A 137 31.53 3.52 10.88
#